data_AF-A0A7K0DA54-F1
#
_entry.id   AF-A0A7K0DA54-F1
#
_cell.length_a   1.000
_cell.length_b   1.000
_cell.length_c   1.000
_cell.angle_alpha   90.00
_cell.angle_beta   90.00
_cell.angle_gamma   90.00
#
_symmetry.space_group_name_H-M   'P 1'
#
loop_
_entity.id
_entity.type
_entity.pdbx_description
1 polymer ?
#
loop_
_entity_poly.entity_id
_entity_poly.type
_entity_poly.pdbx_seq_one_letter_code
_entity_poly.pdbx_strand_id
1 'polypeptide(L)'
;MTHTVLYDDGLVELDQEGITLRRYYFPWAGSKRIPYTDIQKAEDHVMGAWTGKGRLWGSGDLRHWAPLDLHRPRKDTAIILDLGKFVRPVFSPDDPARVLALLRQYANR
;
A
#
# COMPACT_ATOMS: atom_id res chain seq x y z
N MET A 1 -15.09 20.38 -2.94
CA MET A 1 -13.94 19.79 -2.23
C MET A 1 -12.92 19.41 -3.28
N THR A 2 -11.75 20.05 -3.28
CA THR A 2 -10.71 19.87 -4.31
C THR A 2 -9.86 18.64 -3.96
N HIS A 3 -10.03 17.56 -4.73
CA HIS A 3 -9.20 16.36 -4.64
C HIS A 3 -7.78 16.69 -5.13
N THR A 4 -6.88 16.97 -4.20
CA THR A 4 -5.48 17.29 -4.51
C THR A 4 -4.63 16.03 -4.36
N VAL A 5 -4.19 15.48 -5.50
CA VAL A 5 -3.31 14.32 -5.53
C VAL A 5 -1.89 14.73 -5.12
N LEU A 6 -1.33 14.05 -4.12
CA LEU A 6 0.01 14.28 -3.57
C LEU A 6 1.04 13.28 -4.13
N TYR A 7 0.57 12.11 -4.56
CA TYR A 7 1.33 11.03 -5.18
C TYR A 7 0.37 10.11 -5.95
N ASP A 8 0.75 9.66 -7.14
CA ASP A 8 0.05 8.60 -7.90
C ASP A 8 1.06 7.86 -8.78
N ASP A 9 1.16 6.54 -8.64
CA ASP A 9 1.97 5.65 -9.50
C ASP A 9 1.13 4.62 -10.27
N GLY A 10 -0.19 4.78 -10.30
CA GLY A 10 -1.12 3.89 -10.97
C GLY A 10 -1.50 2.63 -10.17
N LEU A 11 -0.77 2.29 -9.11
CA LEU A 11 -1.16 1.27 -8.11
C LEU A 11 -1.61 1.94 -6.81
N VAL A 12 -0.92 3.00 -6.43
CA VAL A 12 -1.05 3.70 -5.16
C VAL A 12 -1.24 5.18 -5.44
N GLU A 13 -2.30 5.74 -4.86
CA GLU A 13 -2.58 7.17 -4.90
C GLU A 13 -2.71 7.69 -3.47
N LEU A 14 -2.08 8.82 -3.16
CA LEU A 14 -2.26 9.55 -1.91
C LEU A 14 -2.82 10.93 -2.21
N ASP A 15 -3.87 11.30 -1.49
CA ASP A 15 -4.42 12.66 -1.48
C ASP A 15 -4.33 13.25 -0.06
N GLN A 16 -5.05 14.33 0.22
CA GLN A 16 -5.04 14.97 1.54
C GLN A 16 -5.83 14.23 2.62
N GLU A 17 -6.64 13.24 2.25
CA GLU A 17 -7.58 12.53 3.13
C GLU A 17 -7.18 11.06 3.36
N GLY A 18 -6.46 10.44 2.43
CA GLY A 18 -5.97 9.08 2.61
C GLY A 18 -5.19 8.50 1.43
N ILE A 19 -5.10 7.18 1.45
CA ILE A 19 -4.45 6.36 0.43
C ILE A 19 -5.47 5.48 -0.30
N THR A 20 -5.37 5.43 -1.62
CA THR A 20 -6.12 4.52 -2.48
C THR A 20 -5.17 3.46 -3.03
N LEU A 21 -5.42 2.20 -2.68
CA LEU A 21 -4.76 1.03 -3.27
C LEU A 21 -5.62 0.50 -4.41
N ARG A 22 -5.20 0.73 -5.65
CA ARG A 22 -5.89 0.22 -6.84
C ARG A 22 -5.68 -1.29 -6.96
N ARG A 23 -6.63 -1.99 -7.60
CA ARG A 23 -6.54 -3.45 -7.84
C ARG A 23 -6.38 -4.30 -6.57
N TYR A 24 -6.96 -3.84 -5.47
CA TYR A 24 -6.82 -4.47 -4.15
C TYR A 24 -7.66 -5.74 -4.01
N TYR A 25 -8.95 -5.68 -4.33
CA TYR A 25 -9.89 -6.76 -4.05
C TYR A 25 -9.93 -7.81 -5.17
N PHE A 26 -9.56 -9.05 -4.83
CA PHE A 26 -9.75 -10.22 -5.69
C PHE A 26 -11.23 -10.63 -5.71
N PRO A 27 -11.79 -11.09 -6.85
CA PRO A 27 -11.17 -11.25 -8.18
C PRO A 27 -11.35 -10.04 -9.12
N TRP A 28 -12.09 -9.01 -8.71
CA TRP A 28 -12.54 -7.94 -9.62
C TRP A 28 -11.59 -6.73 -9.72
N ALA A 29 -10.45 -6.77 -9.03
CA ALA A 29 -9.47 -5.69 -9.00
C ALA A 29 -10.06 -4.34 -8.56
N GLY A 30 -11.02 -4.37 -7.63
CA GLY A 30 -11.58 -3.16 -7.03
C GLY A 30 -10.54 -2.43 -6.16
N SER A 31 -10.63 -1.10 -6.08
CA SER A 31 -9.76 -0.28 -5.25
C SER A 31 -10.16 -0.33 -3.78
N LYS A 32 -9.19 -0.16 -2.88
CA LYS A 32 -9.41 0.04 -1.45
C LYS A 32 -8.96 1.43 -1.06
N ARG A 33 -9.90 2.25 -0.57
CA ARG A 33 -9.61 3.55 0.04
C ARG A 33 -9.38 3.36 1.55
N ILE A 34 -8.34 3.97 2.09
CA ILE A 34 -7.98 3.93 3.50
C ILE A 34 -7.76 5.38 3.95
N PRO A 35 -8.63 5.92 4.82
CA PRO A 35 -8.42 7.24 5.43
C PRO A 35 -7.15 7.24 6.28
N TYR A 36 -6.46 8.38 6.37
CA TYR A 36 -5.27 8.49 7.24
C TYR A 36 -5.56 8.18 8.71
N THR A 37 -6.77 8.50 9.19
CA THR A 37 -7.23 8.22 10.55
C THR A 37 -7.29 6.73 10.90
N ASP A 38 -7.35 5.86 9.90
CA ASP A 38 -7.39 4.40 10.09
C ASP A 38 -5.99 3.79 10.15
N ILE A 39 -4.94 4.56 9.83
CA ILE A 39 -3.55 4.07 9.76
C ILE A 39 -2.86 4.29 11.10
N GLN A 40 -2.62 3.21 11.84
CA GLN A 40 -1.90 3.25 13.11
C GLN A 40 -0.39 3.25 12.93
N LYS A 41 0.11 2.56 11.89
CA LYS A 41 1.54 2.47 11.59
C LYS A 41 1.77 2.19 10.11
N ALA A 42 2.86 2.72 9.58
CA ALA A 42 3.36 2.41 8.25
C ALA A 42 4.86 2.09 8.33
N GLU A 43 5.25 0.96 7.77
CA GLU A 43 6.62 0.44 7.83
C GLU A 43 7.08 -0.02 6.44
N ASP A 44 8.31 0.30 6.07
CA ASP A 44 8.97 -0.33 4.94
C ASP A 44 9.41 -1.75 5.26
N HIS A 45 9.40 -2.58 4.23
CA HIS A 45 9.89 -3.94 4.27
C HIS A 45 10.67 -4.23 2.99
N VAL A 46 11.93 -4.66 3.16
CA VAL A 46 12.77 -5.08 2.03
C VAL A 46 12.25 -6.42 1.48
N MET A 47 11.99 -6.46 0.18
CA MET A 47 11.49 -7.65 -0.51
C MET A 47 12.63 -8.45 -1.13
N GLY A 48 12.80 -9.68 -0.69
CA GLY A 48 13.61 -10.72 -1.33
C GLY A 48 12.75 -11.76 -2.03
N ALA A 49 13.39 -12.68 -2.77
CA ALA A 49 12.72 -13.76 -3.48
C ALA A 49 11.78 -14.58 -2.57
N TRP A 50 12.16 -14.77 -1.31
CA TRP A 50 11.41 -15.55 -0.32
C TRP A 50 10.49 -14.70 0.59
N THR A 51 10.62 -13.37 0.59
CA THR A 51 9.80 -12.48 1.44
C THR A 51 8.68 -11.78 0.66
N GLY A 52 8.22 -12.40 -0.43
CA GLY A 52 7.01 -11.97 -1.13
C GLY A 52 7.22 -11.11 -2.36
N LYS A 53 8.44 -10.99 -2.89
CA LYS A 53 8.70 -10.29 -4.17
C LYS A 53 7.90 -10.86 -5.35
N GLY A 54 7.63 -12.17 -5.34
CA GLY A 54 6.77 -12.86 -6.32
C GLY A 54 5.26 -12.83 -6.02
N ARG A 55 4.80 -12.22 -4.92
CA ARG A 55 3.37 -12.16 -4.56
C ARG A 55 2.66 -11.11 -5.39
N LEU A 56 2.22 -11.50 -6.59
CA LEU A 56 1.57 -10.57 -7.51
C LEU A 56 0.22 -10.07 -7.01
N TRP A 57 -0.56 -10.88 -6.27
CA TRP A 57 -1.86 -10.50 -5.73
C TRP A 57 -2.23 -11.36 -4.52
N GLY A 58 -3.05 -10.80 -3.62
CA GLY A 58 -3.67 -11.52 -2.52
C GLY A 58 -2.68 -11.77 -1.38
N SER A 59 -2.87 -12.89 -0.69
CA SER A 59 -2.09 -13.21 0.51
C SER A 59 -1.38 -14.56 0.39
N GLY A 60 -0.26 -14.69 1.11
CA GLY A 60 0.41 -15.96 1.35
C GLY A 60 0.20 -16.53 2.75
N ASP A 61 -0.20 -15.69 3.71
CA ASP A 61 -0.28 -16.01 5.14
C ASP A 61 -1.59 -15.53 5.80
N LEU A 62 -2.56 -15.09 4.98
CA LEU A 62 -3.85 -14.46 5.34
C LEU A 62 -3.74 -13.11 6.08
N ARG A 63 -2.57 -12.80 6.65
CA ARG A 63 -2.31 -11.58 7.40
C ARG A 63 -1.91 -10.43 6.49
N HIS A 64 -1.06 -10.67 5.50
CA HIS A 64 -0.58 -9.64 4.58
C HIS A 64 -1.29 -9.76 3.24
N TRP A 65 -2.00 -8.71 2.84
CA TRP A 65 -2.77 -8.69 1.58
C TRP A 65 -2.19 -7.68 0.59
N ALA A 66 -1.71 -8.18 -0.54
CA ALA A 66 -1.18 -7.37 -1.62
C ALA A 66 -2.28 -7.04 -2.67
N PRO A 67 -2.35 -5.82 -3.21
CA PRO A 67 -3.06 -5.56 -4.45
C PRO A 67 -2.37 -6.24 -5.63
N LEU A 68 -3.08 -6.36 -6.76
CA LEU A 68 -2.49 -6.87 -8.00
C LEU A 68 -1.42 -5.92 -8.54
N ASP A 69 -0.15 -6.32 -8.43
CA ASP A 69 1.02 -5.61 -8.94
C ASP A 69 1.91 -6.55 -9.76
N LEU A 70 1.76 -6.49 -11.09
CA LEU A 70 2.56 -7.30 -12.03
C LEU A 70 4.03 -6.86 -12.10
N HIS A 71 4.34 -5.63 -11.66
CA HIS A 71 5.70 -5.09 -11.64
C HIS A 71 6.40 -5.33 -10.31
N ARG A 72 5.71 -5.82 -9.29
CA ARG A 72 6.26 -6.12 -7.95
C ARG A 72 7.57 -6.91 -7.97
N PRO A 73 7.77 -7.91 -8.87
CA PRO A 73 9.05 -8.64 -8.91
C PRO A 73 10.26 -7.79 -9.30
N ARG A 74 10.06 -6.57 -9.81
CA ARG A 74 11.14 -5.62 -10.14
C ARG A 74 11.38 -4.59 -9.04
N LYS A 75 10.57 -4.60 -7.98
CA LYS A 75 10.64 -3.67 -6.86
C LYS A 75 11.34 -4.34 -5.67
N ASP A 76 12.01 -3.52 -4.85
CA ASP A 76 12.80 -4.00 -3.71
C ASP A 76 12.21 -3.65 -2.35
N THR A 77 11.20 -2.76 -2.32
CA THR A 77 10.59 -2.30 -1.08
C THR A 77 9.07 -2.38 -1.18
N ALA A 78 8.46 -2.93 -0.15
CA ALA A 78 7.03 -2.80 0.10
C ALA A 78 6.79 -1.92 1.34
N ILE A 79 5.60 -1.38 1.45
CA ILE A 79 5.08 -0.72 2.63
C ILE A 79 3.96 -1.60 3.19
N ILE A 80 4.00 -1.80 4.51
CA ILE A 80 2.97 -2.50 5.27
C ILE A 80 2.22 -1.47 6.10
N LEU A 81 0.90 -1.46 6.00
CA LEU A 81 0.03 -0.66 6.87
C LEU A 81 -0.54 -1.50 8.00
N ASP A 82 -0.38 -1.02 9.22
CA ASP A 82 -1.17 -1.45 10.36
C ASP A 82 -2.42 -0.57 10.47
N LEU A 83 -3.59 -1.20 10.36
CA LEU A 83 -4.89 -0.56 10.48
C LEU A 83 -5.59 -0.90 11.80
N GLY A 84 -4.89 -1.51 12.76
CA GLY A 84 -5.49 -2.07 13.98
C GLY A 84 -6.36 -3.31 13.73
N LYS A 85 -6.22 -3.92 12.55
CA LYS A 85 -7.01 -5.08 12.09
C LYS A 85 -6.10 -6.26 11.77
N PHE A 86 -6.67 -7.46 11.72
CA PHE A 86 -5.91 -8.68 11.40
C PHE A 86 -5.22 -8.60 10.03
N VAL A 87 -5.94 -8.15 9.01
CA VAL A 87 -5.41 -8.00 7.65
C VAL A 87 -4.65 -6.68 7.53
N ARG A 88 -3.38 -6.79 7.13
CA ARG A 88 -2.45 -5.69 6.86
C ARG A 88 -2.24 -5.52 5.36
N PRO A 89 -2.66 -4.39 4.76
CA PRO A 89 -2.32 -4.06 3.39
C PRO A 89 -0.80 -4.03 3.21
N VAL A 90 -0.30 -4.68 2.15
CA VAL A 90 1.11 -4.64 1.76
C VAL A 90 1.26 -4.30 0.29
N PHE A 91 1.82 -3.15 -0.03
CA PHE A 91 1.91 -2.65 -1.40
C PHE A 91 3.31 -2.14 -1.73
N SER A 92 3.65 -2.09 -3.00
CA SER A 92 4.99 -1.76 -3.50
C SER A 92 4.90 -0.53 -4.39
N PRO A 93 4.98 0.69 -3.83
CA PRO A 93 4.95 1.91 -4.63
C PRO A 93 6.24 2.07 -5.44
N ASP A 94 6.19 2.88 -6.49
CA ASP A 94 7.37 3.20 -7.31
C ASP A 94 8.38 4.10 -6.55
N ASP A 95 7.91 4.96 -5.63
CA ASP A 95 8.75 5.74 -4.70
C ASP A 95 8.34 5.49 -3.23
N PRO A 96 8.90 4.44 -2.58
CA PRO A 96 8.60 4.10 -1.19
C PRO A 96 8.96 5.21 -0.20
N ALA A 97 10.05 5.94 -0.45
CA ALA A 97 10.52 7.01 0.44
C ALA A 97 9.52 8.18 0.44
N ARG A 98 9.04 8.59 -0.74
CA ARG A 98 8.01 9.62 -0.89
C ARG A 98 6.70 9.21 -0.23
N VAL A 99 6.25 7.98 -0.44
CA VAL A 99 5.00 7.49 0.17
C VAL A 99 5.11 7.45 1.70
N LEU A 100 6.20 6.94 2.26
CA LEU A 100 6.40 6.95 3.72
C LEU A 100 6.45 8.36 4.30
N ALA A 101 7.08 9.32 3.62
CA ALA A 101 7.11 10.71 4.05
C ALA A 101 5.70 11.31 4.13
N LEU A 102 4.85 11.05 3.12
CA LEU A 102 3.46 11.49 3.10
C LEU A 102 2.64 10.80 4.20
N LEU A 103 2.78 9.49 4.38
CA LEU A 103 2.09 8.76 5.45
C LEU A 103 2.46 9.32 6.83
N ARG A 104 3.74 9.62 7.09
CA ARG A 104 4.17 10.26 8.34
C ARG A 104 3.60 11.66 8.52
N GLN A 105 3.47 12.43 7.44
CA GLN A 105 2.96 13.80 7.48
C GLN A 105 1.44 13.86 7.77
N TYR A 106 0.67 12.91 7.25
CA TYR A 106 -0.79 12.96 7.26
C TYR A 106 -1.46 11.96 8.22
N ALA A 107 -0.87 10.79 8.50
CA ALA A 107 -1.43 9.79 9.40
C ALA A 107 -1.03 9.97 10.87
N ASN A 108 0.06 10.69 11.16
CA ASN A 108 0.47 11.01 12.53
C ASN A 108 -0.07 12.39 13.01
N ARG A 109 -1.16 12.87 12.41
CA ARG A 109 -1.81 14.13 12.81
C ARG A 109 -2.83 13.91 13.91
#